data_AF-A0AAE3XNY5-F1
#
_entry.id   AF-A0AAE3XNY5-F1
#
_cell.length_a   1.000
_cell.length_b   1.000
_cell.length_c   1.000
_cell.angle_alpha   90.00
_cell.angle_beta   90.00
_cell.angle_gamma   90.00
#
_symmetry.space_group_name_H-M   'P 1'
#
loop_
_entity.id
_entity.type
_entity.pdbx_description
1 polymer ?
#
loop_
_entity_poly.entity_id
_entity_poly.type
_entity_poly.pdbx_seq_one_letter_code
_entity_poly.pdbx_strand_id
1 'polypeptide(L)'
;MKKNSIIIIILQLVFFSCSGNIKDNSNNNIGMPFNEIEILKQLDLAFNQTPSEFYPQGQPEDIKYNFFLDLEHGYFETAGSRIHLFADSTRWAIVFEKSGYKNRGTSAEIELNYVGNCIEYPIDKYPERNYITNSGCVILIDPTEFERIENKEGADMEIFELIGQDIKEIKIRDKFVPFDNNYANYEKVGIEIRDYDNPKKLIGFGDLIRYLHETNPSLISATEDEIRKHIPKDIPKLMTIDKFHFVSAYETTNPPSQQETFKLIAKVLTTKDSINWKPTQKINNSWKNWESGNL
;
A
#
# COMPACT_ATOMS: atom_id res chain seq x y z
N MET A 1 34.28 75.37 2.59
CA MET A 1 34.62 74.04 3.13
C MET A 1 33.98 72.98 2.24
N LYS A 2 34.82 72.02 1.82
CA LYS A 2 34.62 70.83 0.98
C LYS A 2 33.25 70.58 0.32
N LYS A 3 33.24 70.70 -1.01
CA LYS A 3 32.29 70.09 -1.95
C LYS A 3 32.47 68.56 -1.93
N ASN A 4 31.39 67.82 -1.73
CA ASN A 4 31.34 66.39 -2.01
C ASN A 4 30.70 66.16 -3.38
N SER A 5 31.50 65.70 -4.32
CA SER A 5 31.09 65.19 -5.62
C SER A 5 30.47 63.80 -5.45
N ILE A 6 29.24 63.61 -5.93
CA ILE A 6 28.69 62.28 -6.20
C ILE A 6 28.77 62.07 -7.71
N ILE A 7 29.63 61.12 -8.09
CA ILE A 7 29.86 60.68 -9.46
C ILE A 7 28.72 59.72 -9.83
N ILE A 8 27.99 60.05 -10.90
CA ILE A 8 27.01 59.17 -11.55
C ILE A 8 27.80 58.24 -12.48
N ILE A 9 27.81 56.95 -12.17
CA ILE A 9 28.36 55.92 -13.06
C ILE A 9 27.27 55.52 -14.05
N ILE A 10 27.44 55.94 -15.31
CA ILE A 10 26.67 55.47 -16.46
C ILE A 10 27.29 54.14 -16.88
N LEU A 11 26.60 53.01 -16.63
CA LEU A 11 26.98 51.72 -17.18
C LEU A 11 26.35 51.58 -18.58
N GLN A 12 27.20 51.58 -19.60
CA GLN A 12 26.80 51.33 -20.99
C GLN A 12 26.35 49.87 -21.17
N LEU A 13 25.12 49.69 -21.62
CA LEU A 13 24.58 48.42 -22.14
C LEU A 13 25.27 48.10 -23.47
N VAL A 14 26.11 47.06 -23.47
CA VAL A 14 26.60 46.43 -24.70
C VAL A 14 25.62 45.32 -25.08
N PHE A 15 24.91 45.53 -26.19
CA PHE A 15 24.12 44.49 -26.85
C PHE A 15 25.07 43.50 -27.53
N PHE A 16 25.29 42.33 -26.92
CA PHE A 16 25.79 41.16 -27.64
C PHE A 16 24.59 40.38 -28.20
N SER A 17 24.35 40.51 -29.51
CA SER A 17 23.48 39.59 -30.23
C SER A 17 24.24 38.28 -30.45
N CYS A 18 24.07 37.33 -29.54
CA CYS A 18 24.42 35.94 -29.80
C CYS A 18 23.15 35.24 -30.31
N SER A 19 23.02 35.17 -31.63
CA SER A 19 22.16 34.22 -32.34
C SER A 19 22.67 32.81 -32.07
N GLY A 20 22.25 32.25 -30.94
CA GLY A 20 22.37 30.84 -30.62
C GLY A 20 21.13 30.11 -31.11
N ASN A 21 21.30 29.21 -32.08
CA ASN A 21 20.30 28.21 -32.45
C ASN A 21 19.93 27.40 -31.20
N ILE A 22 18.79 27.73 -30.59
CA ILE A 22 18.10 26.81 -29.69
C ILE A 22 17.58 25.69 -30.57
N LYS A 23 18.34 24.60 -30.65
CA LYS A 23 17.75 23.31 -31.00
C LYS A 23 16.82 22.98 -29.86
N ASP A 24 15.54 23.31 -30.03
CA ASP A 24 14.45 22.69 -29.29
C ASP A 24 14.55 21.19 -29.56
N ASN A 25 15.29 20.50 -28.69
CA ASN A 25 15.20 19.06 -28.55
C ASN A 25 13.99 18.81 -27.63
N SER A 26 12.81 19.28 -28.06
CA SER A 26 11.55 18.74 -27.59
C SER A 26 11.51 17.30 -28.10
N ASN A 27 12.11 16.38 -27.34
CA ASN A 27 11.66 15.01 -27.34
C ASN A 27 10.22 15.04 -26.83
N ASN A 28 9.31 15.35 -27.75
CA ASN A 28 7.91 15.01 -27.67
C ASN A 28 7.84 13.49 -27.77
N ASN A 29 8.34 12.79 -26.75
CA ASN A 29 7.82 11.49 -26.39
C ASN A 29 6.43 11.78 -25.84
N ILE A 30 5.47 11.99 -26.74
CA ILE A 30 4.07 11.81 -26.44
C ILE A 30 4.01 10.36 -25.96
N GLY A 31 4.02 10.17 -24.64
CA GLY A 31 4.12 8.86 -24.03
C GLY A 31 3.08 7.97 -24.70
N MET A 32 3.54 6.89 -25.33
CA MET A 32 2.63 6.00 -26.04
C MET A 32 1.52 5.57 -25.07
N PRO A 33 0.25 5.57 -25.49
CA PRO A 33 -0.83 5.12 -24.63
C PRO A 33 -0.52 3.68 -24.19
N PHE A 34 -0.60 3.44 -22.89
CA PHE A 34 -0.48 2.10 -22.33
C PHE A 34 -1.66 1.23 -22.81
N ASN A 35 -1.44 -0.08 -22.85
CA ASN A 35 -2.44 -1.05 -23.30
C ASN A 35 -2.55 -2.22 -22.31
N GLU A 36 -3.53 -3.10 -22.53
CA GLU A 36 -3.84 -4.19 -21.60
C GLU A 36 -2.67 -5.18 -21.49
N ILE A 37 -1.96 -5.45 -22.58
CA ILE A 37 -0.81 -6.36 -22.61
C ILE A 37 0.31 -5.83 -21.72
N GLU A 38 0.61 -4.53 -21.83
CA GLU A 38 1.63 -3.88 -21.00
C GLU A 38 1.25 -3.93 -19.51
N ILE A 39 0.01 -3.57 -19.16
CA ILE A 39 -0.44 -3.62 -17.75
C ILE A 39 -0.33 -5.03 -17.17
N LEU A 40 -0.79 -6.04 -17.90
CA LEU A 40 -0.74 -7.44 -17.45
C LEU A 40 0.71 -7.93 -17.33
N LYS A 41 1.60 -7.55 -18.25
CA LYS A 41 3.04 -7.85 -18.13
C LYS A 41 3.63 -7.25 -16.85
N GLN A 42 3.28 -6.01 -16.50
CA GLN A 42 3.78 -5.36 -15.29
C GLN A 42 3.27 -6.04 -14.00
N LEU A 43 2.01 -6.51 -14.01
CA LEU A 43 1.46 -7.29 -12.91
C LEU A 43 2.14 -8.66 -12.79
N ASP A 44 2.41 -9.35 -13.91
CA ASP A 44 3.17 -10.61 -13.92
C ASP A 44 4.61 -10.41 -13.41
N LEU A 45 5.25 -9.29 -13.74
CA LEU A 45 6.58 -8.94 -13.22
C LEU A 45 6.55 -8.75 -11.69
N ALA A 46 5.56 -8.02 -11.17
CA ALA A 46 5.37 -7.88 -9.72
C ALA A 46 5.09 -9.21 -9.03
N PHE A 47 4.21 -10.03 -9.60
CA PHE A 47 3.91 -11.39 -9.12
C PHE A 47 5.17 -12.27 -9.06
N ASN A 48 6.03 -12.19 -10.07
CA ASN A 48 7.30 -12.92 -10.12
C ASN A 48 8.45 -12.19 -9.41
N GLN A 49 8.16 -11.15 -8.63
CA GLN A 49 9.13 -10.33 -7.90
C GLN A 49 10.28 -9.79 -8.76
N THR A 50 10.01 -9.57 -10.04
CA THR A 50 10.98 -9.09 -11.03
C THR A 50 10.78 -7.59 -11.23
N PRO A 51 11.76 -6.73 -10.91
CA PRO A 51 11.65 -5.29 -11.15
C PRO A 51 11.45 -4.99 -12.63
N SER A 52 10.53 -4.09 -12.95
CA SER A 52 10.25 -3.72 -14.33
C SER A 52 11.11 -2.57 -14.86
N GLU A 53 10.91 -2.22 -16.12
CA GLU A 53 11.55 -1.07 -16.77
C GLU A 53 11.18 0.28 -16.14
N PHE A 54 10.13 0.35 -15.31
CA PHE A 54 9.73 1.58 -14.62
C PHE A 54 10.51 1.85 -13.34
N TYR A 55 11.20 0.85 -12.79
CA TYR A 55 12.07 1.07 -11.64
C TYR A 55 13.21 2.03 -12.03
N PRO A 56 13.63 2.92 -11.12
CA PRO A 56 14.73 3.84 -11.40
C PRO A 56 15.99 3.06 -11.78
N GLN A 57 16.76 3.61 -12.73
CA GLN A 57 18.10 3.13 -13.01
C GLN A 57 18.96 3.37 -11.76
N GLY A 58 19.67 2.33 -11.35
CA GLY A 58 20.48 2.31 -10.13
C GLY A 58 21.88 1.79 -10.41
N GLN A 59 22.69 1.70 -9.37
CA GLN A 59 23.98 1.04 -9.44
C GLN A 59 23.81 -0.50 -9.48
N PRO A 60 24.79 -1.27 -9.99
CA PRO A 60 24.72 -2.73 -10.01
C PRO A 60 24.44 -3.39 -8.65
N GLU A 61 24.86 -2.75 -7.56
CA GLU A 61 24.70 -3.20 -6.18
C GLU A 61 23.37 -2.81 -5.52
N ASP A 62 22.57 -1.97 -6.19
CA ASP A 62 21.24 -1.59 -5.70
C ASP A 62 20.31 -2.81 -5.68
N ILE A 63 19.55 -2.94 -4.59
CA ILE A 63 18.58 -4.01 -4.42
C ILE A 63 17.19 -3.46 -4.73
N LYS A 64 16.48 -4.16 -5.62
CA LYS A 64 15.12 -3.80 -6.03
C LYS A 64 14.14 -4.88 -5.57
N TYR A 65 13.18 -4.49 -4.75
CA TYR A 65 12.06 -5.35 -4.35
C TYR A 65 10.82 -4.98 -5.14
N ASN A 66 10.19 -5.98 -5.76
CA ASN A 66 8.92 -5.83 -6.45
C ASN A 66 7.89 -6.76 -5.81
N PHE A 67 7.02 -6.19 -5.00
CA PHE A 67 6.00 -6.92 -4.26
C PHE A 67 4.68 -6.92 -5.01
N PHE A 68 3.94 -8.00 -4.82
CA PHE A 68 2.56 -8.16 -5.29
C PHE A 68 1.64 -8.33 -4.08
N LEU A 69 0.33 -8.17 -4.29
CA LEU A 69 -0.65 -8.43 -3.26
C LEU A 69 -0.55 -9.88 -2.79
N ASP A 70 -0.32 -10.06 -1.49
CA ASP A 70 -0.24 -11.38 -0.85
C ASP A 70 -1.21 -11.41 0.34
N LEU A 71 -2.35 -12.10 0.17
CA LEU A 71 -3.37 -12.28 1.20
C LEU A 71 -3.04 -13.42 2.18
N GLU A 72 -2.03 -14.25 1.88
CA GLU A 72 -1.64 -15.45 2.64
C GLU A 72 -0.27 -15.30 3.32
N HIS A 73 0.21 -14.06 3.45
CA HIS A 73 1.51 -13.78 4.04
C HIS A 73 1.63 -14.34 5.47
N GLY A 74 2.59 -15.25 5.68
CA GLY A 74 2.72 -16.03 6.91
C GLY A 74 2.98 -15.23 8.20
N TYR A 75 3.50 -14.00 8.10
CA TYR A 75 3.74 -13.11 9.25
C TYR A 75 2.77 -11.91 9.31
N PHE A 76 1.65 -12.01 8.62
CA PHE A 76 0.67 -10.94 8.54
C PHE A 76 -0.74 -11.54 8.59
N GLU A 77 -1.41 -11.40 9.73
CA GLU A 77 -2.82 -11.76 9.89
C GLU A 77 -3.68 -10.75 9.11
N THR A 78 -3.96 -11.09 7.86
CA THR A 78 -4.79 -10.29 6.96
C THR A 78 -6.18 -10.11 7.57
N ALA A 79 -6.67 -8.86 7.52
CA ALA A 79 -8.03 -8.50 7.92
C ALA A 79 -8.81 -7.90 6.75
N GLY A 80 -8.22 -6.98 6.00
CA GLY A 80 -8.89 -6.26 4.91
C GLY A 80 -8.03 -6.17 3.66
N SER A 81 -8.66 -6.12 2.49
CA SER A 81 -7.96 -5.92 1.21
C SER A 81 -8.79 -5.10 0.22
N ARG A 82 -8.11 -4.24 -0.56
CA ARG A 82 -8.71 -3.39 -1.61
C ARG A 82 -7.76 -3.19 -2.78
N ILE A 83 -8.31 -2.82 -3.93
CA ILE A 83 -7.53 -2.45 -5.12
C ILE A 83 -7.98 -1.06 -5.59
N HIS A 84 -7.04 -0.14 -5.77
CA HIS A 84 -7.30 1.23 -6.18
C HIS A 84 -6.75 1.46 -7.58
N LEU A 85 -7.60 1.94 -8.49
CA LEU A 85 -7.25 2.13 -9.89
C LEU A 85 -7.17 3.63 -10.23
N PHE A 86 -6.07 4.02 -10.86
CA PHE A 86 -5.80 5.40 -11.27
C PHE A 86 -5.32 5.42 -12.71
N ALA A 87 -5.85 6.32 -13.54
CA ALA A 87 -5.36 6.50 -14.90
C ALA A 87 -5.77 7.83 -15.55
N ASP A 88 -4.97 8.27 -16.52
CA ASP A 88 -5.32 9.29 -17.50
C ASP A 88 -4.95 8.83 -18.93
N SER A 89 -4.61 9.77 -19.84
CA SER A 89 -4.21 9.45 -21.21
C SER A 89 -2.87 8.73 -21.33
N THR A 90 -1.94 8.96 -20.39
CA THR A 90 -0.55 8.48 -20.50
C THR A 90 -0.05 7.80 -19.23
N ARG A 91 -0.67 8.04 -18.08
CA ARG A 91 -0.30 7.49 -16.77
C ARG A 91 -1.33 6.49 -16.28
N TRP A 92 -0.86 5.47 -15.57
CA TRP A 92 -1.70 4.54 -14.84
C TRP A 92 -0.99 4.02 -13.60
N ALA A 93 -1.77 3.72 -12.57
CA ALA A 93 -1.32 3.05 -11.37
C ALA A 93 -2.41 2.16 -10.77
N ILE A 94 -1.97 1.07 -10.17
CA ILE A 94 -2.72 0.18 -9.31
C ILE A 94 -2.06 0.27 -7.93
N VAL A 95 -2.87 0.49 -6.90
CA VAL A 95 -2.42 0.36 -5.51
C VAL A 95 -3.20 -0.77 -4.87
N PHE A 96 -2.49 -1.82 -4.48
CA PHE A 96 -3.03 -2.90 -3.68
C PHE A 96 -2.93 -2.51 -2.22
N GLU A 97 -4.04 -2.56 -1.50
CA GLU A 97 -4.13 -2.29 -0.06
C GLU A 97 -4.40 -3.61 0.67
N LYS A 98 -3.60 -3.90 1.70
CA LYS A 98 -3.83 -4.99 2.64
C LYS A 98 -3.63 -4.49 4.06
N SER A 99 -4.65 -4.61 4.90
CA SER A 99 -4.59 -4.23 6.32
C SER A 99 -4.65 -5.46 7.22
N GLY A 100 -3.94 -5.44 8.35
CA GLY A 100 -3.90 -6.57 9.27
C GLY A 100 -2.93 -6.40 10.42
N TYR A 101 -2.69 -7.48 11.16
CA TYR A 101 -1.72 -7.54 12.25
C TYR A 101 -0.44 -8.26 11.82
N LYS A 102 0.72 -7.68 12.14
CA LYS A 102 2.04 -8.19 11.76
C LYS A 102 2.74 -8.74 13.00
N ASN A 103 2.68 -10.06 13.17
CA ASN A 103 3.11 -10.74 14.41
C ASN A 103 4.61 -10.54 14.75
N ARG A 104 5.50 -10.44 13.76
CA ARG A 104 6.93 -10.15 14.00
C ARG A 104 7.24 -8.69 14.31
N GLY A 105 6.35 -7.78 13.93
CA GLY A 105 6.48 -6.35 14.20
C GLY A 105 5.74 -5.91 15.45
N THR A 106 4.83 -6.74 15.97
CA THR A 106 3.85 -6.39 17.01
C THR A 106 3.15 -5.08 16.66
N SER A 107 2.65 -5.00 15.43
CA SER A 107 2.04 -3.80 14.87
C SER A 107 0.84 -4.15 14.01
N ALA A 108 -0.14 -3.25 13.95
CA ALA A 108 -1.22 -3.33 12.98
C ALA A 108 -0.85 -2.36 11.87
N GLU A 109 -0.82 -2.85 10.64
CA GLU A 109 -0.27 -2.12 9.50
C GLU A 109 -1.22 -2.20 8.31
N ILE A 110 -1.05 -1.24 7.40
CA ILE A 110 -1.50 -1.34 6.01
C ILE A 110 -0.26 -1.47 5.13
N GLU A 111 -0.19 -2.55 4.37
CA GLU A 111 0.74 -2.71 3.26
C GLU A 111 0.11 -2.16 1.98
N LEU A 112 0.86 -1.31 1.28
CA LEU A 112 0.47 -0.71 0.01
C LEU A 112 1.48 -1.15 -1.06
N ASN A 113 1.06 -1.96 -2.04
CA ASN A 113 1.91 -2.32 -3.18
C ASN A 113 1.49 -1.57 -4.44
N TYR A 114 2.44 -0.93 -5.09
CA TYR A 114 2.23 -0.02 -6.20
C TYR A 114 2.69 -0.68 -7.51
N VAL A 115 1.84 -0.67 -8.55
CA VAL A 115 2.20 -1.15 -9.89
C VAL A 115 1.69 -0.14 -10.91
N GLY A 116 2.57 0.39 -11.75
CA GLY A 116 2.19 1.43 -12.72
C GLY A 116 3.39 2.06 -13.41
N ASN A 117 3.12 2.90 -14.40
CA ASN A 117 4.17 3.59 -15.16
C ASN A 117 4.52 4.99 -14.60
N CYS A 118 3.86 5.39 -13.51
CA CYS A 118 4.06 6.68 -12.86
C CYS A 118 4.34 6.56 -11.36
N ILE A 119 4.89 5.43 -10.91
CA ILE A 119 5.19 5.22 -9.49
C ILE A 119 6.46 6.00 -9.11
N GLU A 120 6.37 6.79 -8.05
CA GLU A 120 7.53 7.40 -7.39
C GLU A 120 8.06 6.41 -6.35
N TYR A 121 8.90 5.47 -6.81
CA TYR A 121 9.42 4.38 -5.99
C TYR A 121 10.15 4.89 -4.74
N PRO A 122 9.79 4.42 -3.52
CA PRO A 122 10.61 4.62 -2.32
C PRO A 122 12.05 4.13 -2.51
N ILE A 123 13.01 4.92 -2.02
CA ILE A 123 14.45 4.62 -2.07
C ILE A 123 15.08 4.88 -0.72
N ASP A 124 15.51 3.81 -0.04
CA ASP A 124 16.35 3.90 1.14
C ASP A 124 17.83 3.93 0.71
N LYS A 125 18.54 4.99 1.10
CA LYS A 125 19.90 5.26 0.66
C LYS A 125 20.90 4.85 1.74
N TYR A 126 21.86 4.00 1.38
CA TYR A 126 22.99 3.64 2.22
C TYR A 126 24.31 3.90 1.48
N PRO A 127 25.44 3.99 2.20
CA PRO A 127 26.74 4.31 1.58
C PRO A 127 27.15 3.34 0.47
N GLU A 128 26.79 2.06 0.58
CA GLU A 128 27.21 1.01 -0.35
C GLU A 128 26.15 0.62 -1.38
N ARG A 129 24.87 0.91 -1.14
CA ARG A 129 23.77 0.53 -2.04
C ARG A 129 22.49 1.26 -1.68
N ASN A 130 21.55 1.30 -2.61
CA ASN A 130 20.17 1.69 -2.35
C ASN A 130 19.27 0.46 -2.28
N TYR A 131 18.18 0.59 -1.50
CA TYR A 131 17.06 -0.34 -1.53
C TYR A 131 15.87 0.38 -2.14
N ILE A 132 15.37 -0.15 -3.25
CA ILE A 132 14.28 0.44 -4.03
C ILE A 132 13.10 -0.53 -3.95
N THR A 133 11.93 -0.05 -3.57
CA THR A 133 10.74 -0.91 -3.42
C THR A 133 9.52 -0.28 -4.08
N ASN A 134 8.56 -1.09 -4.50
CA ASN A 134 7.23 -0.62 -4.87
C ASN A 134 6.22 -0.72 -3.71
N SER A 135 6.69 -0.84 -2.48
CA SER A 135 5.83 -1.04 -1.31
C SER A 135 5.95 0.12 -0.32
N GLY A 136 4.84 0.45 0.31
CA GLY A 136 4.75 1.35 1.45
C GLY A 136 4.04 0.69 2.62
N CYS A 137 4.32 1.16 3.83
CA CYS A 137 3.63 0.73 5.05
C CYS A 137 3.02 1.96 5.75
N VAL A 138 1.83 1.76 6.32
CA VAL A 138 1.15 2.70 7.21
C VAL A 138 0.89 1.99 8.53
N ILE A 139 1.37 2.55 9.64
CA ILE A 139 1.14 2.00 10.98
C ILE A 139 -0.23 2.47 11.48
N LEU A 140 -1.08 1.51 11.83
CA LEU A 140 -2.40 1.72 12.44
C LEU A 140 -2.30 1.67 13.96
N ILE A 141 -1.64 0.65 14.49
CA ILE A 141 -1.37 0.48 15.92
C ILE A 141 0.10 0.13 16.03
N ASP A 142 0.86 0.97 16.72
CA ASP A 142 2.29 0.77 16.89
C ASP A 142 2.59 -0.20 18.06
N PRO A 143 3.83 -0.72 18.16
CA PRO A 143 4.17 -1.68 19.21
C PRO A 143 4.03 -1.15 20.64
N THR A 144 4.18 0.16 20.85
CA THR A 144 4.04 0.75 22.19
C THR A 144 2.58 0.76 22.64
N GLU A 145 1.64 0.92 21.72
CA GLU A 145 0.23 0.80 22.02
C GLU A 145 -0.16 -0.65 22.30
N PHE A 146 0.36 -1.62 21.53
CA PHE A 146 0.12 -3.03 21.83
C PHE A 146 0.69 -3.43 23.19
N GLU A 147 1.90 -2.99 23.54
CA GLU A 147 2.48 -3.20 24.86
C GLU A 147 1.59 -2.63 25.98
N ARG A 148 0.97 -1.46 25.75
CA ARG A 148 0.07 -0.80 26.71
C ARG A 148 -1.21 -1.59 26.95
N ILE A 149 -1.80 -2.17 25.90
CA ILE A 149 -3.10 -2.86 26.00
C ILE A 149 -2.97 -4.37 26.24
N GLU A 150 -1.77 -4.91 26.13
CA GLU A 150 -1.49 -6.33 26.38
C GLU A 150 -1.90 -6.73 27.80
N ASN A 151 -2.48 -7.92 27.91
CA ASN A 151 -2.79 -8.55 29.18
C ASN A 151 -1.50 -8.79 29.99
N LYS A 152 -1.48 -8.35 31.25
CA LYS A 152 -0.32 -8.50 32.14
C LYS A 152 -0.55 -9.56 33.23
N GLU A 153 -1.66 -10.29 33.17
CA GLU A 153 -2.04 -11.29 34.16
C GLU A 153 -2.16 -12.69 33.57
N GLY A 154 -1.50 -13.67 34.18
CA GLY A 154 -1.62 -15.08 33.78
C GLY A 154 -0.26 -15.73 33.57
N ALA A 155 -0.27 -16.93 33.01
CA ALA A 155 0.96 -17.57 32.51
C ALA A 155 1.45 -16.90 31.21
N ASP A 156 2.69 -17.16 30.80
CA ASP A 156 3.31 -16.54 29.62
C ASP A 156 2.45 -16.64 28.34
N MET A 157 1.77 -17.77 28.12
CA MET A 157 0.89 -17.94 26.96
C MET A 157 -0.48 -17.26 27.12
N GLU A 158 -0.90 -16.95 28.35
CA GLU A 158 -2.13 -16.20 28.64
C GLU A 158 -1.94 -14.68 28.52
N ILE A 159 -0.69 -14.21 28.46
CA ILE A 159 -0.36 -12.79 28.20
C ILE A 159 -0.07 -12.53 26.72
N PHE A 160 0.52 -13.51 26.02
CA PHE A 160 1.03 -13.33 24.66
C PHE A 160 -0.08 -12.97 23.66
N GLU A 161 0.03 -11.74 23.14
CA GLU A 161 -0.82 -11.14 22.10
C GLU A 161 -2.31 -11.14 22.43
N LEU A 162 -2.66 -11.06 23.72
CA LEU A 162 -4.03 -10.92 24.22
C LEU A 162 -4.22 -9.54 24.85
N ILE A 163 -5.40 -8.94 24.65
CA ILE A 163 -5.75 -7.63 25.19
C ILE A 163 -6.30 -7.78 26.62
N GLY A 164 -5.82 -6.95 27.56
CA GLY A 164 -6.24 -6.96 28.97
C GLY A 164 -7.74 -6.66 29.18
N GLN A 165 -8.33 -7.26 30.21
CA GLN A 165 -9.79 -7.18 30.44
C GLN A 165 -10.29 -5.77 30.83
N ASP A 166 -9.43 -5.02 31.46
CA ASP A 166 -9.65 -3.69 31.99
C ASP A 166 -9.51 -2.61 30.93
N ILE A 167 -8.92 -2.92 29.76
CA ILE A 167 -8.83 -2.01 28.63
C ILE A 167 -10.23 -1.58 28.17
N LYS A 168 -10.38 -0.27 27.89
CA LYS A 168 -11.64 0.36 27.42
C LYS A 168 -11.48 1.11 26.12
N GLU A 169 -10.26 1.46 25.74
CA GLU A 169 -9.95 2.18 24.52
C GLU A 169 -8.58 1.79 23.99
N ILE A 170 -8.46 1.84 22.67
CA ILE A 170 -7.25 1.52 21.92
C ILE A 170 -6.91 2.71 21.04
N LYS A 171 -5.63 3.05 20.97
CA LYS A 171 -5.11 4.10 20.11
C LYS A 171 -4.89 3.52 18.71
N ILE A 172 -5.67 4.00 17.76
CA ILE A 172 -5.49 3.72 16.34
C ILE A 172 -5.04 5.01 15.68
N ARG A 173 -3.81 5.02 15.18
CA ARG A 173 -3.09 6.20 14.67
C ARG A 173 -3.01 7.24 15.79
N ASP A 174 -3.60 8.41 15.58
CA ASP A 174 -3.61 9.50 16.56
C ASP A 174 -4.94 9.61 17.34
N LYS A 175 -5.78 8.56 17.31
CA LYS A 175 -7.12 8.60 17.92
C LYS A 175 -7.36 7.42 18.86
N PHE A 176 -7.90 7.69 20.03
CA PHE A 176 -8.47 6.66 20.90
C PHE A 176 -9.87 6.27 20.40
N VAL A 177 -10.10 4.97 20.27
CA VAL A 177 -11.39 4.38 19.92
C VAL A 177 -11.86 3.47 21.05
N PRO A 178 -13.18 3.39 21.34
CA PRO A 178 -13.70 2.42 22.30
C PRO A 178 -13.34 0.99 21.92
N PHE A 179 -12.88 0.21 22.88
CA PHE A 179 -12.58 -1.21 22.73
C PHE A 179 -13.77 -2.06 23.18
N ASP A 180 -14.19 -2.96 22.31
CA ASP A 180 -15.20 -3.97 22.61
C ASP A 180 -14.51 -5.21 23.19
N ASN A 181 -14.59 -5.36 24.51
CA ASN A 181 -14.01 -6.53 25.19
C ASN A 181 -14.99 -7.71 25.29
N ASN A 182 -16.10 -7.71 24.55
CA ASN A 182 -17.05 -8.80 24.55
C ASN A 182 -16.76 -9.77 23.40
N TYR A 183 -16.09 -10.88 23.73
CA TYR A 183 -15.75 -11.95 22.79
C TYR A 183 -16.95 -12.45 21.95
N ALA A 184 -18.17 -12.44 22.52
CA ALA A 184 -19.36 -12.88 21.80
C ALA A 184 -19.72 -11.95 20.61
N ASN A 185 -19.26 -10.69 20.60
CA ASN A 185 -19.43 -9.81 19.46
C ASN A 185 -18.47 -10.17 18.30
N TYR A 186 -17.30 -10.71 18.61
CA TYR A 186 -16.33 -11.20 17.63
C TYR A 186 -16.82 -12.50 16.99
N GLU A 187 -17.34 -13.43 17.79
CA GLU A 187 -17.95 -14.68 17.30
C GLU A 187 -19.13 -14.41 16.34
N LYS A 188 -19.94 -13.36 16.58
CA LYS A 188 -21.05 -12.98 15.68
C LYS A 188 -20.61 -12.59 14.27
N VAL A 189 -19.40 -12.06 14.12
CA VAL A 189 -18.84 -11.72 12.80
C VAL A 189 -17.95 -12.85 12.25
N GLY A 190 -17.93 -14.01 12.91
CA GLY A 190 -17.22 -15.21 12.47
C GLY A 190 -15.74 -15.22 12.82
N ILE A 191 -15.34 -14.52 13.88
CA ILE A 191 -13.99 -14.61 14.45
C ILE A 191 -14.01 -15.67 15.54
N GLU A 192 -13.15 -16.68 15.41
CA GLU A 192 -12.97 -17.74 16.40
C GLU A 192 -11.96 -17.28 17.45
N ILE A 193 -12.41 -17.16 18.69
CA ILE A 193 -11.54 -16.75 19.79
C ILE A 193 -10.65 -17.93 20.16
N ARG A 194 -9.34 -17.68 20.26
CA ARG A 194 -8.36 -18.67 20.71
C ARG A 194 -8.82 -19.27 22.04
N ASP A 195 -8.97 -20.59 22.09
CA ASP A 195 -9.37 -21.33 23.31
C ASP A 195 -8.16 -21.88 24.09
N TYR A 196 -7.07 -22.23 23.39
CA TYR A 196 -5.84 -22.73 24.02
C TYR A 196 -5.11 -21.59 24.74
N ASP A 197 -4.78 -21.80 26.01
CA ASP A 197 -4.14 -20.81 26.90
C ASP A 197 -4.83 -19.44 26.91
N ASN A 198 -6.17 -19.44 26.85
CA ASN A 198 -7.01 -18.24 26.97
C ASN A 198 -8.32 -18.54 27.74
N PRO A 199 -8.23 -19.00 29.01
CA PRO A 199 -9.41 -19.36 29.80
C PRO A 199 -10.37 -18.18 30.05
N LYS A 200 -9.86 -16.96 29.89
CA LYS A 200 -10.57 -15.69 30.06
C LYS A 200 -11.28 -15.20 28.78
N LYS A 201 -11.13 -15.89 27.64
CA LYS A 201 -11.65 -15.48 26.33
C LYS A 201 -11.29 -14.04 25.96
N LEU A 202 -10.05 -13.66 26.21
CA LEU A 202 -9.50 -12.37 25.82
C LEU A 202 -9.40 -12.28 24.30
N ILE A 203 -9.43 -11.06 23.80
CA ILE A 203 -9.33 -10.77 22.36
C ILE A 203 -7.87 -10.75 21.95
N GLY A 204 -7.52 -11.48 20.88
CA GLY A 204 -6.20 -11.44 20.28
C GLY A 204 -5.93 -10.15 19.51
N PHE A 205 -4.66 -9.80 19.31
CA PHE A 205 -4.29 -8.62 18.52
C PHE A 205 -4.78 -8.71 17.07
N GLY A 206 -4.64 -9.86 16.40
CA GLY A 206 -5.19 -10.09 15.07
C GLY A 206 -6.72 -10.06 15.01
N ASP A 207 -7.38 -10.65 16.02
CA ASP A 207 -8.84 -10.67 16.14
C ASP A 207 -9.42 -9.26 16.23
N LEU A 208 -8.77 -8.36 16.96
CA LEU A 208 -9.14 -6.94 17.01
C LEU A 208 -9.19 -6.34 15.60
N ILE A 209 -8.15 -6.54 14.79
CA ILE A 209 -8.07 -5.91 13.47
C ILE A 209 -9.13 -6.51 12.52
N ARG A 210 -9.37 -7.82 12.59
CA ARG A 210 -10.47 -8.48 11.85
C ARG A 210 -11.84 -7.97 12.29
N TYR A 211 -12.05 -7.75 13.58
CA TYR A 211 -13.32 -7.20 14.08
C TYR A 211 -13.55 -5.77 13.60
N LEU A 212 -12.49 -4.94 13.60
CA LEU A 212 -12.55 -3.60 13.05
C LEU A 212 -12.82 -3.61 11.54
N HIS A 213 -12.31 -4.59 10.80
CA HIS A 213 -12.65 -4.76 9.38
C HIS A 213 -14.16 -4.99 9.18
N GLU A 214 -14.74 -5.87 9.98
CA GLU A 214 -16.15 -6.27 9.85
C GLU A 214 -17.12 -5.18 10.33
N THR A 215 -16.72 -4.37 11.33
CA THR A 215 -17.62 -3.41 12.01
C THR A 215 -17.36 -1.95 11.67
N ASN A 216 -16.11 -1.57 11.39
CA ASN A 216 -15.71 -0.21 11.05
C ASN A 216 -14.47 -0.18 10.14
N PRO A 217 -14.59 -0.66 8.89
CA PRO A 217 -13.45 -0.82 7.99
C PRO A 217 -12.71 0.50 7.70
N SER A 218 -13.37 1.65 7.88
CA SER A 218 -12.75 2.96 7.69
C SER A 218 -11.60 3.25 8.66
N LEU A 219 -11.55 2.60 9.83
CA LEU A 219 -10.48 2.78 10.81
C LEU A 219 -9.16 2.12 10.39
N ILE A 220 -9.25 1.05 9.59
CA ILE A 220 -8.10 0.22 9.23
C ILE A 220 -7.77 0.29 7.73
N SER A 221 -8.54 1.06 6.96
CA SER A 221 -8.24 1.30 5.54
C SER A 221 -7.36 2.52 5.32
N ALA A 222 -6.68 2.53 4.18
CA ALA A 222 -5.81 3.63 3.83
C ALA A 222 -6.63 4.87 3.45
N THR A 223 -6.13 6.03 3.84
CA THR A 223 -6.66 7.32 3.41
C THR A 223 -6.22 7.62 1.97
N GLU A 224 -6.92 8.52 1.29
CA GLU A 224 -6.52 8.94 -0.08
C GLU A 224 -5.09 9.49 -0.12
N ASP A 225 -4.66 10.24 0.90
CA ASP A 225 -3.29 10.78 0.96
C ASP A 225 -2.24 9.68 1.09
N GLU A 226 -2.55 8.61 1.82
CA GLU A 226 -1.67 7.44 1.98
C GLU A 226 -1.58 6.63 0.69
N ILE A 227 -2.73 6.34 0.06
CA ILE A 227 -2.80 5.62 -1.23
C ILE A 227 -2.07 6.41 -2.32
N ARG A 228 -2.09 7.74 -2.25
CA ARG A 228 -1.45 8.63 -3.23
C ARG A 228 0.00 8.94 -2.94
N LYS A 229 0.59 8.41 -1.86
CA LYS A 229 1.94 8.77 -1.40
C LYS A 229 3.01 8.60 -2.48
N HIS A 230 2.90 7.57 -3.31
CA HIS A 230 3.88 7.22 -4.35
C HIS A 230 3.32 7.31 -5.78
N ILE A 231 2.25 8.08 -5.99
CA ILE A 231 1.68 8.35 -7.32
C ILE A 231 1.37 9.85 -7.48
N PRO A 232 1.31 10.38 -8.72
CA PRO A 232 1.04 11.80 -8.94
C PRO A 232 -0.29 12.23 -8.34
N LYS A 233 -0.33 13.35 -7.60
CA LYS A 233 -1.56 13.80 -6.91
C LYS A 233 -2.71 14.13 -7.86
N ASP A 234 -2.38 14.49 -9.10
CA ASP A 234 -3.34 14.90 -10.14
C ASP A 234 -3.87 13.72 -10.97
N ILE A 235 -3.35 12.49 -10.81
CA ILE A 235 -3.87 11.34 -11.56
C ILE A 235 -5.32 11.04 -11.11
N PRO A 236 -6.28 10.95 -12.05
CA PRO A 236 -7.67 10.64 -11.72
C PRO A 236 -7.79 9.25 -11.09
N LYS A 237 -8.54 9.16 -9.99
CA LYS A 237 -8.98 7.88 -9.44
C LYS A 237 -10.18 7.40 -10.26
N LEU A 238 -10.08 6.21 -10.84
CA LEU A 238 -11.18 5.61 -11.59
C LEU A 238 -12.16 4.90 -10.66
N MET A 239 -11.65 4.05 -9.77
CA MET A 239 -12.46 3.30 -8.81
C MET A 239 -11.64 2.65 -7.70
N THR A 240 -12.33 2.18 -6.66
CA THR A 240 -11.82 1.21 -5.68
C THR A 240 -12.62 -0.08 -5.82
N ILE A 241 -11.94 -1.22 -5.75
CA ILE A 241 -12.52 -2.56 -5.79
C ILE A 241 -12.35 -3.19 -4.40
N ASP A 242 -13.47 -3.32 -3.68
CA ASP A 242 -13.51 -3.95 -2.34
C ASP A 242 -13.75 -5.46 -2.39
N LYS A 243 -14.32 -5.94 -3.50
CA LYS A 243 -14.74 -7.33 -3.66
C LYS A 243 -14.20 -7.88 -4.96
N PHE A 244 -13.33 -8.88 -4.87
CA PHE A 244 -12.69 -9.49 -6.02
C PHE A 244 -12.41 -10.98 -5.77
N HIS A 245 -12.19 -11.69 -6.87
CA HIS A 245 -11.61 -13.03 -6.82
C HIS A 245 -10.09 -12.90 -6.80
N PHE A 246 -9.44 -13.63 -5.92
CA PHE A 246 -8.01 -13.70 -5.75
C PHE A 246 -7.58 -15.17 -5.82
N VAL A 247 -6.47 -15.40 -6.50
CA VAL A 247 -5.74 -16.67 -6.47
C VAL A 247 -4.40 -16.39 -5.80
N SER A 248 -3.99 -17.28 -4.91
CA SER A 248 -2.77 -17.18 -4.12
C SER A 248 -1.56 -16.77 -4.95
N ALA A 249 -0.71 -15.89 -4.41
CA ALA A 249 0.59 -15.59 -4.99
C ALA A 249 1.51 -16.83 -5.01
N TYR A 250 1.23 -17.85 -4.19
CA TYR A 250 1.98 -19.10 -4.15
C TYR A 250 1.57 -20.09 -5.26
N GLU A 251 0.47 -19.85 -5.98
CA GLU A 251 0.09 -20.62 -7.18
C GLU A 251 0.82 -20.12 -8.42
N THR A 252 2.13 -20.37 -8.48
CA THR A 252 3.05 -19.76 -9.47
C THR A 252 2.72 -20.05 -10.94
N THR A 253 1.89 -21.06 -11.23
CA THR A 253 1.44 -21.40 -12.59
C THR A 253 0.27 -20.55 -13.09
N ASN A 254 -0.30 -19.68 -12.24
CA ASN A 254 -1.49 -18.89 -12.55
C ASN A 254 -1.23 -17.37 -12.35
N PRO A 255 -0.35 -16.76 -13.17
CA PRO A 255 0.02 -15.37 -13.00
C PRO A 255 -1.15 -14.42 -13.33
N PRO A 256 -1.08 -13.14 -12.93
CA PRO A 256 -2.13 -12.15 -13.15
C PRO A 256 -2.69 -12.11 -14.57
N SER A 257 -1.84 -12.22 -15.60
CA SER A 257 -2.24 -12.25 -17.01
C SER A 257 -3.17 -13.40 -17.39
N GLN A 258 -3.31 -14.44 -16.56
CA GLN A 258 -4.25 -15.54 -16.78
C GLN A 258 -5.58 -15.36 -16.05
N GLN A 259 -5.63 -14.56 -14.99
CA GLN A 259 -6.80 -14.42 -14.14
C GLN A 259 -7.79 -13.37 -14.66
N GLU A 260 -9.09 -13.60 -14.46
CA GLU A 260 -10.15 -12.67 -14.90
C GLU A 260 -10.02 -11.30 -14.22
N THR A 261 -9.83 -11.28 -12.90
CA THR A 261 -9.69 -10.07 -12.08
C THR A 261 -8.72 -9.06 -12.69
N PHE A 262 -7.51 -9.49 -13.04
CA PHE A 262 -6.48 -8.58 -13.54
C PHE A 262 -6.69 -8.19 -15.00
N LYS A 263 -7.28 -9.07 -15.83
CA LYS A 263 -7.72 -8.72 -17.20
C LYS A 263 -8.78 -7.62 -17.19
N LEU A 264 -9.75 -7.70 -16.28
CA LEU A 264 -10.76 -6.66 -16.11
C LEU A 264 -10.16 -5.35 -15.60
N ILE A 265 -9.21 -5.41 -14.65
CA ILE A 265 -8.46 -4.23 -14.19
C ILE A 265 -7.73 -3.56 -15.35
N ALA A 266 -7.00 -4.33 -16.16
CA ALA A 266 -6.27 -3.80 -17.31
C ALA A 266 -7.22 -3.09 -18.30
N LYS A 267 -8.38 -3.71 -18.57
CA LYS A 267 -9.41 -3.11 -19.43
C LYS A 267 -10.01 -1.82 -18.86
N VAL A 268 -10.28 -1.75 -17.55
CA VAL A 268 -10.76 -0.52 -16.90
C VAL A 268 -9.73 0.59 -17.03
N LEU A 269 -8.44 0.30 -16.80
CA LEU A 269 -7.37 1.30 -16.87
C LEU A 269 -7.20 1.85 -18.30
N THR A 270 -7.17 0.98 -19.32
CA THR A 270 -6.97 1.41 -20.72
C THR A 270 -8.14 2.24 -21.24
N THR A 271 -9.37 1.79 -20.96
CA THR A 271 -10.60 2.48 -21.38
C THR A 271 -10.94 3.68 -20.51
N LYS A 272 -10.39 3.76 -19.29
CA LYS A 272 -10.79 4.70 -18.22
C LYS A 272 -12.27 4.62 -17.85
N ASP A 273 -12.90 3.47 -18.12
CA ASP A 273 -14.34 3.27 -17.91
C ASP A 273 -14.58 2.12 -16.93
N SER A 274 -15.06 2.47 -15.73
CA SER A 274 -15.37 1.52 -14.67
C SER A 274 -16.55 0.59 -15.01
N ILE A 275 -17.36 0.90 -16.03
CA ILE A 275 -18.43 0.01 -16.52
C ILE A 275 -17.84 -1.33 -17.02
N ASN A 276 -16.56 -1.36 -17.38
CA ASN A 276 -15.88 -2.59 -17.79
C ASN A 276 -15.58 -3.55 -16.64
N TRP A 277 -15.70 -3.13 -15.38
CA TRP A 277 -15.59 -4.01 -14.22
C TRP A 277 -16.85 -4.87 -14.06
N LYS A 278 -16.82 -6.09 -14.63
CA LYS A 278 -17.91 -7.07 -14.59
C LYS A 278 -17.39 -8.46 -14.26
N PRO A 279 -16.90 -8.71 -13.03
CA PRO A 279 -16.36 -10.00 -12.64
C PRO A 279 -17.43 -11.09 -12.72
N THR A 280 -17.04 -12.29 -13.16
CA THR A 280 -17.91 -13.47 -13.20
C THR A 280 -17.49 -14.53 -12.17
N GLN A 281 -16.23 -14.50 -11.73
CA GLN A 281 -15.74 -15.35 -10.65
C GLN A 281 -16.34 -14.97 -9.29
N LYS A 282 -16.54 -15.98 -8.43
CA LYS A 282 -17.01 -15.78 -7.06
C LYS A 282 -15.96 -15.03 -6.24
N ILE A 283 -16.40 -13.98 -5.55
CA ILE A 283 -15.57 -13.21 -4.63
C ILE A 283 -15.01 -14.10 -3.51
N ASN A 284 -13.73 -13.92 -3.16
CA ASN A 284 -13.07 -14.68 -2.09
C ASN A 284 -11.98 -13.87 -1.35
N ASN A 285 -11.82 -12.56 -1.58
CA ASN A 285 -10.79 -11.75 -0.93
C ASN A 285 -11.00 -11.46 0.58
N SER A 286 -12.04 -12.06 1.20
CA SER A 286 -12.22 -12.00 2.66
C SER A 286 -11.10 -12.78 3.37
N TRP A 287 -10.61 -12.23 4.48
CA TRP A 287 -9.62 -12.86 5.35
C TRP A 287 -9.99 -14.29 5.78
N LYS A 288 -11.29 -14.62 5.84
CA LYS A 288 -11.83 -15.94 6.21
C LYS A 288 -11.43 -17.06 5.25
N ASN A 289 -10.91 -16.73 4.06
CA ASN A 289 -10.52 -17.71 3.05
C ASN A 289 -9.00 -17.96 3.00
N TRP A 290 -8.20 -17.32 3.86
CA TRP A 290 -6.74 -17.31 3.75
C TRP A 290 -6.09 -17.72 5.07
N GLU A 291 -5.10 -18.61 5.00
CA GLU A 291 -4.27 -19.01 6.13
C GLU A 291 -3.15 -17.99 6.34
N SER A 292 -3.52 -16.77 6.74
CA SER A 292 -2.58 -15.66 6.96
C SER A 292 -2.19 -15.56 8.44
N GLY A 293 -0.91 -15.38 8.75
CA GLY A 293 -0.44 -15.02 10.10
C GLY A 293 -0.51 -16.11 11.17
N ASN A 294 -0.70 -17.38 10.80
CA ASN A 294 -0.78 -18.52 11.73
C ASN A 294 0.57 -19.25 11.96
N LEU A 295 1.71 -18.61 11.65
CA LEU A 295 3.07 -19.20 11.74
C LEU A 295 3.96 -18.52 12.80
#